data_AF-A0A7Y2UN16-F1
#
_entry.id   AF-A0A7Y2UN16-F1
#
_cell.length_a   1.000
_cell.length_b   1.000
_cell.length_c   1.000
_cell.angle_alpha   90.00
_cell.angle_beta   90.00
_cell.angle_gamma   90.00
#
_symmetry.space_group_name_H-M   'P 1'
#
loop_
_entity.id
_entity.type
_entity.pdbx_description
1 polymer ?
#
loop_
_entity_poly.entity_id
_entity_poly.type
_entity_poly.pdbx_seq_one_letter_code
_entity_poly.pdbx_strand_id
1 'polypeptide(L)'
;MSTKQKTATELNVTMVGELCDHQHVSASSKHHLIPEVVEKLMQSWSTKECYDHISPVSIPSHKAVINIIKQARRILFPGYFTSASLHASNLEYYIGKETTELYDKLSEQITMA
;
A
#
# COMPACT_ATOMS: atom_id res chain seq x y z
N MET A 1 14.29 69.91 1.31
CA MET A 1 14.24 68.44 1.04
C MET A 1 15.03 67.77 2.15
N SER A 2 14.33 67.13 3.08
CA SER A 2 14.86 66.70 4.39
C SER A 2 15.56 65.35 4.29
N THR A 3 16.86 65.33 4.59
CA THR A 3 17.72 64.15 4.72
C THR A 3 17.38 63.41 6.01
N LYS A 4 16.64 62.30 5.91
CA LYS A 4 16.45 61.39 7.05
C LYS A 4 17.55 60.34 7.08
N GLN A 5 18.41 60.45 8.09
CA GLN A 5 19.20 59.36 8.65
C GLN A 5 18.29 58.13 8.88
N LYS A 6 18.75 56.97 8.42
CA LYS A 6 18.20 55.69 8.88
C LYS A 6 19.33 54.88 9.49
N THR A 7 19.42 55.02 10.81
CA THR A 7 20.23 54.25 11.74
C THR A 7 19.89 52.76 11.55
N ALA A 8 20.87 51.95 11.16
CA ALA A 8 20.75 50.50 11.19
C ALA A 8 21.12 50.04 12.60
N THR A 9 20.10 49.82 13.42
CA THR A 9 20.24 49.18 14.73
C THR A 9 20.54 47.70 14.49
N GLU A 10 21.73 47.27 14.91
CA GLU A 10 22.10 45.87 15.06
C GLU A 10 21.12 45.18 16.01
N LEU A 11 20.39 44.18 15.52
CA LEU A 11 19.63 43.26 16.36
C LEU A 11 20.44 41.97 16.47
N ASN A 12 21.26 41.93 17.51
CA ASN A 12 21.91 40.71 17.99
C ASN A 12 20.84 39.75 18.51
N VAL A 13 20.35 38.87 17.64
CA VAL A 13 19.50 37.76 18.05
C VAL A 13 20.40 36.59 18.44
N THR A 14 20.90 36.64 19.68
CA THR A 14 21.32 35.41 20.37
C THR A 14 20.06 34.82 21.00
N MET A 15 19.38 33.96 20.24
CA MET A 15 18.42 33.01 20.80
C MET A 15 18.99 31.65 20.51
N VAL A 16 19.66 31.08 21.52
CA VAL A 16 20.00 29.66 21.58
C VAL A 16 18.67 28.91 21.64
N GLY A 17 18.06 28.70 20.48
CA GLY A 17 17.10 27.64 20.32
C GLY A 17 17.89 26.34 20.41
N GLU A 18 17.55 25.50 21.38
CA GLU A 18 18.04 24.13 21.49
C GLU A 18 18.18 23.53 20.10
N LEU A 19 19.40 23.11 19.76
CA LEU A 19 19.76 22.57 18.46
C LEU A 19 18.84 21.36 18.21
N CYS A 20 17.79 21.58 17.44
CA CYS A 20 16.74 20.58 17.25
C CYS A 20 17.37 19.32 16.63
N ASP A 21 17.22 18.17 17.29
CA ASP A 21 17.71 16.83 16.88
C ASP A 21 17.32 16.43 15.44
N HIS A 22 16.37 17.16 14.85
CA HIS A 22 15.97 17.05 13.44
C HIS A 22 17.12 17.27 12.45
N GLN A 23 18.13 18.08 12.80
CA GLN A 23 19.25 18.36 11.90
C GLN A 23 20.17 17.12 11.70
N HIS A 24 20.27 16.25 12.71
CA HIS A 24 21.16 15.08 12.65
C HIS A 24 20.54 13.92 11.85
N VAL A 25 19.22 13.72 11.94
CA VAL A 25 18.51 12.68 11.19
C VAL A 25 18.51 12.98 9.68
N SER A 26 18.34 14.24 9.30
CA SER A 26 18.35 14.64 7.88
C SER A 26 19.73 14.55 7.23
N ALA A 27 20.81 14.80 7.97
CA ALA A 27 22.19 14.68 7.46
C ALA A 27 22.61 13.22 7.18
N SER A 28 22.02 12.24 7.88
CA SER A 28 22.23 10.81 7.63
C SER A 28 21.37 10.24 6.49
N SER A 29 20.46 11.06 5.94
CA SER A 29 19.48 10.60 4.94
C SER A 29 20.14 10.36 3.58
N LYS A 30 20.03 9.12 3.11
CA LYS A 30 20.51 8.69 1.78
C LYS A 30 19.44 8.84 0.69
N HIS A 31 18.40 9.65 0.93
CA HIS A 31 17.29 9.81 -0.03
C HIS A 31 17.77 10.29 -1.42
N HIS A 32 18.86 11.04 -1.48
CA HIS A 32 19.49 11.47 -2.74
C HIS A 32 20.00 10.32 -3.62
N LEU A 33 20.21 9.11 -3.06
CA LEU A 33 20.61 7.90 -3.81
C LEU A 33 19.44 7.16 -4.43
N ILE A 34 18.20 7.40 -3.98
CA ILE A 34 17.00 6.72 -4.49
C ILE A 34 16.81 6.90 -6.01
N PRO A 35 16.97 8.11 -6.59
CA PRO A 35 16.84 8.30 -8.03
C PRO A 35 17.78 7.41 -8.85
N GLU A 36 19.05 7.30 -8.43
CA GLU A 36 20.05 6.46 -9.12
C GLU A 36 19.70 4.97 -9.04
N VAL A 37 19.21 4.50 -7.88
CA VAL A 37 18.75 3.12 -7.72
C VAL A 37 17.53 2.85 -8.60
N VAL A 38 16.57 3.78 -8.66
CA VAL A 38 15.39 3.67 -9.53
C VAL A 38 15.80 3.60 -10.99
N GLU A 39 16.73 4.45 -11.44
CA GLU A 39 17.23 4.44 -12.81
C GLU A 39 17.87 3.10 -13.17
N LYS A 40 18.72 2.54 -12.30
CA LYS A 40 19.34 1.22 -12.51
C LYS A 40 18.30 0.10 -12.60
N LEU A 41 17.24 0.14 -11.78
CA LEU A 41 16.14 -0.82 -11.85
C LEU A 41 15.39 -0.72 -13.19
N MET A 42 15.07 0.49 -13.65
CA MET A 42 14.40 0.70 -14.94
C MET A 42 15.25 0.18 -16.12
N GLN A 43 16.55 0.45 -16.10
CA GLN A 43 17.48 -0.04 -17.13
C GLN A 43 17.53 -1.56 -17.15
N SER A 44 17.54 -2.22 -15.98
CA SER A 44 17.51 -3.68 -15.87
C SER A 44 16.24 -4.28 -16.49
N TRP A 45 15.08 -3.65 -16.28
CA TRP A 45 13.79 -4.11 -16.81
C TRP A 45 13.59 -3.81 -18.30
N SER A 46 14.35 -2.88 -18.86
CA SER A 46 14.30 -2.52 -20.29
C SER A 46 15.05 -3.50 -21.19
N THR A 47 15.70 -4.52 -20.62
CA THR A 47 16.35 -5.58 -21.39
C THR A 47 15.29 -6.57 -21.89
N LYS A 48 15.39 -6.99 -23.15
CA LYS A 48 14.39 -7.77 -23.92
C LYS A 48 13.94 -9.13 -23.32
N GLU A 49 14.45 -9.49 -22.15
CA GLU A 49 14.09 -10.72 -21.41
C GLU A 49 13.32 -10.45 -20.10
N CYS A 50 13.07 -9.19 -19.74
CA CYS A 50 12.33 -8.84 -18.52
C CYS A 50 10.82 -8.78 -18.77
N TYR A 51 10.10 -9.76 -18.20
CA TYR A 51 8.70 -9.75 -17.76
C TYR A 51 7.82 -8.67 -18.40
N ASP A 52 7.48 -8.91 -19.67
CA ASP A 52 6.66 -8.04 -20.53
C ASP A 52 5.16 -8.12 -20.17
N HIS A 53 4.85 -7.87 -18.90
CA HIS A 53 3.47 -7.72 -18.41
C HIS A 53 3.31 -6.42 -17.61
N ILE A 54 3.83 -5.31 -18.14
CA ILE A 54 3.07 -4.05 -18.07
C ILE A 54 2.00 -4.09 -19.18
N SER A 55 1.24 -5.18 -19.20
CA SER A 55 0.11 -5.36 -20.10
C SER A 55 -1.12 -4.77 -19.42
N PRO A 56 -2.05 -4.15 -20.17
CA PRO A 56 -3.32 -3.69 -19.61
C PRO A 56 -4.18 -4.83 -19.05
N VAL A 57 -3.82 -6.09 -19.33
CA VAL A 57 -4.48 -7.27 -18.78
C VAL A 57 -4.20 -7.36 -17.28
N SER A 58 -5.27 -7.33 -16.50
CA SER A 58 -5.16 -7.44 -15.06
C SER A 58 -4.77 -8.87 -14.69
N ILE A 59 -3.69 -9.03 -13.93
CA ILE A 59 -3.24 -10.34 -13.43
C ILE A 59 -4.10 -10.72 -12.21
N PRO A 60 -4.52 -11.99 -12.07
CA PRO A 60 -5.22 -12.45 -10.88
C PRO A 60 -4.46 -12.12 -9.60
N SER A 61 -5.19 -11.67 -8.58
CA SER A 61 -4.63 -11.28 -7.30
C SER A 61 -4.41 -12.51 -6.43
N HIS A 62 -3.14 -12.78 -6.10
CA HIS A 62 -2.78 -13.84 -5.16
C HIS A 62 -3.51 -13.72 -3.81
N LYS A 63 -3.67 -12.48 -3.31
CA LYS A 63 -4.43 -12.22 -2.08
C LYS A 63 -5.91 -12.56 -2.23
N ALA A 64 -6.51 -12.26 -3.39
CA ALA A 64 -7.90 -12.61 -3.67
C ALA A 64 -8.10 -14.13 -3.71
N VAL A 65 -7.19 -14.86 -4.38
CA VAL A 65 -7.21 -16.34 -4.44
C VAL A 65 -7.14 -16.96 -3.04
N ILE A 66 -6.25 -16.47 -2.17
CA ILE A 66 -6.20 -16.93 -0.77
C ILE A 66 -7.55 -16.73 -0.06
N ASN A 67 -8.21 -15.60 -0.29
CA ASN A 67 -9.50 -15.30 0.34
C ASN A 67 -10.63 -16.20 -0.20
N ILE A 68 -10.62 -16.50 -1.50
CA ILE A 68 -11.53 -17.47 -2.14
C ILE A 68 -11.37 -18.84 -1.48
N ILE A 69 -10.14 -19.33 -1.30
CA ILE A 69 -9.88 -20.62 -0.63
C ILE A 69 -10.37 -20.60 0.82
N LYS A 70 -10.12 -19.52 1.56
CA LYS A 70 -10.64 -19.35 2.93
C LYS A 70 -12.16 -19.35 2.97
N GLN A 71 -12.83 -18.73 2.00
CA GLN A 71 -14.28 -18.71 1.89
C GLN A 71 -14.85 -20.09 1.55
N ALA A 72 -14.28 -20.79 0.57
CA ALA A 72 -14.66 -22.15 0.24
C ALA A 72 -14.56 -23.08 1.46
N ARG A 73 -13.51 -22.95 2.28
CA ARG A 73 -13.38 -23.71 3.53
C ARG A 73 -14.52 -23.45 4.51
N ARG A 74 -15.02 -22.20 4.63
CA ARG A 74 -16.17 -21.88 5.49
C ARG A 74 -17.47 -22.52 4.99
N ILE A 75 -17.62 -22.66 3.68
CA ILE A 75 -18.80 -23.29 3.05
C ILE A 75 -18.75 -24.81 3.22
N LEU A 76 -17.59 -25.43 2.95
CA LEU A 76 -17.41 -26.88 3.04
C LEU A 76 -17.41 -27.39 4.48
N PHE A 77 -16.93 -26.58 5.41
CA PHE A 77 -16.81 -26.93 6.83
C PHE A 77 -17.39 -25.81 7.71
N PRO A 78 -18.72 -25.59 7.65
CA PRO A 78 -19.36 -24.53 8.43
C PRO A 78 -19.14 -24.78 9.92
N GLY A 79 -18.80 -23.70 10.65
CA GLY A 79 -18.52 -23.74 12.08
C GLY A 79 -17.07 -24.06 12.46
N TYR A 80 -16.26 -24.63 11.56
CA TYR A 80 -14.82 -24.83 11.80
C TYR A 80 -14.00 -23.57 11.50
N PHE A 81 -14.31 -22.92 10.37
CA PHE A 81 -13.58 -21.74 9.88
C PHE A 81 -14.42 -20.46 9.93
N THR A 82 -15.62 -20.57 10.50
CA THR A 82 -16.58 -19.47 10.60
C THR A 82 -16.46 -18.84 11.98
N SER A 83 -16.34 -17.51 12.04
CA SER A 83 -16.36 -16.76 13.30
C SER A 83 -17.79 -16.46 13.79
N ALA A 84 -18.77 -16.53 12.90
CA ALA A 84 -20.18 -16.35 13.23
C ALA A 84 -20.75 -17.58 13.95
N SER A 85 -21.63 -17.34 14.92
CA SER A 85 -22.38 -18.41 15.58
C SER A 85 -23.45 -18.96 14.64
N LEU A 86 -23.21 -20.16 14.12
CA LEU A 86 -24.11 -20.85 13.20
C LEU A 86 -25.09 -21.73 13.98
N HIS A 87 -26.36 -21.59 13.66
CA HIS A 87 -27.47 -22.38 14.18
C HIS A 87 -28.27 -22.94 13.00
N ALA A 88 -29.01 -24.03 13.21
CA ALA A 88 -29.83 -24.64 12.15
C ALA A 88 -30.75 -23.61 11.45
N SER A 89 -31.27 -22.63 12.20
CA SER A 89 -32.17 -21.58 11.69
C SER A 89 -31.50 -20.54 10.80
N ASN A 90 -30.16 -20.34 10.89
CA ASN A 90 -29.44 -19.31 10.12
C ASN A 90 -28.45 -19.90 9.10
N LEU A 91 -28.21 -21.20 9.15
CA LEU A 91 -27.19 -21.88 8.36
C LEU A 91 -27.47 -21.76 6.86
N GLU A 92 -28.70 -22.00 6.43
CA GLU A 92 -29.08 -21.93 5.02
C GLU A 92 -28.81 -20.54 4.43
N TYR A 93 -29.23 -19.49 5.13
CA TYR A 93 -28.97 -18.11 4.72
C TYR A 93 -27.47 -17.81 4.68
N TYR A 94 -26.72 -18.24 5.69
CA TYR A 94 -25.28 -18.04 5.75
C TYR A 94 -24.56 -18.70 4.57
N ILE A 95 -24.87 -19.97 4.29
CA ILE A 95 -24.28 -20.73 3.17
C ILE A 95 -24.68 -20.12 1.82
N GLY A 96 -25.95 -19.74 1.65
CA GLY A 96 -26.42 -19.09 0.43
C GLY A 96 -25.64 -17.82 0.14
N LYS A 97 -25.50 -16.94 1.14
CA LYS A 97 -24.71 -15.71 1.02
C LYS A 97 -23.24 -15.99 0.69
N GLU A 98 -22.58 -16.84 1.45
CA GLU A 98 -21.15 -17.15 1.24
C GLU A 98 -20.91 -17.77 -0.14
N THR A 99 -21.83 -18.60 -0.64
CA THR A 99 -21.72 -19.25 -1.95
C THR A 99 -21.90 -18.27 -3.09
N THR A 100 -22.88 -17.36 -3.01
CA THR A 100 -23.05 -16.29 -4.01
C THR A 100 -21.83 -15.38 -4.07
N GLU A 101 -21.34 -14.94 -2.92
CA GLU A 101 -20.12 -14.12 -2.88
C GLU A 101 -18.88 -14.86 -3.39
N LEU A 102 -18.78 -16.18 -3.15
CA LEU A 102 -17.71 -17.00 -3.69
C LEU A 102 -17.76 -17.04 -5.21
N TYR A 103 -18.94 -17.22 -5.80
CA TYR A 103 -19.14 -17.23 -7.24
C TYR A 103 -18.67 -15.93 -7.89
N ASP A 104 -19.04 -14.78 -7.34
CA ASP A 104 -18.66 -13.48 -7.90
C ASP A 104 -17.14 -13.29 -7.89
N LYS A 105 -16.50 -13.55 -6.74
CA LYS A 105 -15.05 -13.41 -6.57
C LYS A 105 -14.28 -14.38 -7.46
N LEU A 106 -14.76 -15.61 -7.58
CA LEU A 106 -14.13 -16.63 -8.41
C LEU A 106 -14.26 -16.30 -9.91
N SER A 107 -15.43 -15.81 -10.33
CA SER A 107 -15.67 -15.37 -11.71
C SER A 107 -14.77 -14.20 -12.10
N GLU A 108 -14.61 -13.22 -11.22
CA GLU A 108 -13.69 -12.09 -11.42
C GLU A 108 -12.25 -12.59 -11.63
N GLN A 109 -11.73 -13.41 -10.71
CA GLN A 109 -10.35 -13.87 -10.78
C GLN A 109 -10.07 -14.82 -11.97
N ILE A 110 -11.06 -15.62 -12.40
CA ILE A 110 -10.93 -16.49 -13.57
C ILE A 110 -10.95 -15.67 -14.88
N THR A 111 -11.78 -14.63 -14.96
CA THR A 111 -11.86 -13.79 -16.16
C THR A 111 -10.56 -13.00 -16.41
N MET A 112 -9.79 -12.77 -15.35
CA MET A 112 -8.49 -12.10 -15.38
C MET A 112 -7.31 -13.04 -15.70
N ALA A 113 -7.50 -14.36 -15.63
CA ALA A 113 -6.45 -15.37 -15.75
C ALA A 113 -6.21 -15.80 -17.20
#